data_AF-A0A6G3WNN5-F1
#
_entry.id   AF-A0A6G3WNN5-F1
#
_cell.length_a   1.000
_cell.length_b   1.000
_cell.length_c   1.000
_cell.angle_alpha   90.00
_cell.angle_beta   90.00
_cell.angle_gamma   90.00
#
_symmetry.space_group_name_H-M   'P 1'
#
loop_
_entity.id
_entity.type
_entity.pdbx_description
1 polymer ?
#
loop_
_entity_poly.entity_id
_entity_poly.type
_entity_poly.pdbx_seq_one_letter_code
_entity_poly.pdbx_strand_id
1 'polypeptide(L)' 'ATHAALLMAQGAGRLVRATGDKGVVAVLDPRLANARYGSYLRASLPDFWYTTDRNQARRSLAAIDAQAKADGA' A
#
# COMPACT_ATOMS: atom_id res chain seq x y z
N ALA A 1 -11.06 14.40 -7.27
CA ALA A 1 -10.71 13.09 -6.68
C ALA A 1 -10.19 12.10 -7.74
N THR A 2 -10.80 12.06 -8.93
CA THR A 2 -10.41 11.20 -10.07
C THR A 2 -8.92 11.27 -10.44
N HIS A 3 -8.33 12.47 -10.55
CA HIS A 3 -6.90 12.58 -10.88
C HIS A 3 -5.98 12.00 -9.78
N ALA A 4 -6.32 12.23 -8.50
CA ALA A 4 -5.56 11.68 -7.37
C ALA A 4 -5.67 10.14 -7.27
N ALA A 5 -6.86 9.59 -7.57
CA ALA A 5 -7.08 8.14 -7.63
C ALA A 5 -6.19 7.48 -8.68
N LEU A 6 -6.14 8.06 -9.88
CA LEU A 6 -5.31 7.55 -10.98
C LEU A 6 -3.82 7.57 -10.63
N LEU A 7 -3.32 8.67 -10.07
CA LEU A 7 -1.93 8.79 -9.65
C LEU A 7 -1.59 7.82 -8.50
N MET A 8 -2.53 7.59 -7.57
CA MET A 8 -2.35 6.61 -6.50
C MET A 8 -2.27 5.18 -7.05
N ALA A 9 -3.17 4.81 -7.97
CA ALA A 9 -3.16 3.50 -8.61
C ALA A 9 -1.85 3.26 -9.39
N GLN A 10 -1.37 4.26 -10.14
CA GLN A 10 -0.09 4.19 -10.84
C GLN A 10 1.10 4.09 -9.89
N GLY A 11 1.08 4.86 -8.80
CA GLY A 11 2.10 4.77 -7.74
C GLY A 11 2.15 3.37 -7.10
N ALA A 12 0.99 2.80 -6.77
CA ALA A 12 0.87 1.44 -6.26
C ALA A 12 1.30 0.38 -7.27
N GLY A 13 1.07 0.59 -8.57
CA GLY A 13 1.55 -0.28 -9.65
C GLY A 13 3.07 -0.38 -9.74
N ARG A 14 3.82 0.57 -9.15
CA ARG A 14 5.29 0.43 -9.01
C ARG A 14 5.69 -0.61 -7.96
N LEU A 15 4.77 -1.06 -7.12
CA LEU A 15 5.01 -2.11 -6.15
C LEU A 15 4.63 -3.50 -6.69
N VAL A 16 3.56 -3.59 -7.47
CA VAL A 16 3.05 -4.85 -8.04
C VAL A 16 3.50 -4.97 -9.50
N ARG A 17 4.73 -5.44 -9.72
CA ARG A 17 5.33 -5.62 -11.05
C ARG A 17 5.32 -7.08 -11.50
N ALA A 18 5.28 -8.01 -10.55
CA ALA A 18 5.19 -9.45 -10.77
C ALA A 18 4.31 -10.11 -9.69
N THR A 19 3.79 -11.31 -9.99
CA THR A 19 2.87 -12.07 -9.12
C THR A 19 3.44 -12.42 -7.74
N GLY A 20 4.77 -12.43 -7.61
CA GLY A 20 5.48 -12.70 -6.36
C GLY A 20 5.85 -11.46 -5.54
N ASP A 21 5.56 -10.26 -6.04
CA ASP A 21 5.97 -9.02 -5.36
C ASP A 21 5.21 -8.86 -4.04
N LYS A 22 5.96 -8.69 -2.96
CA LYS A 22 5.45 -8.42 -1.62
C LYS A 22 5.91 -7.03 -1.19
N GLY A 23 5.01 -6.26 -0.58
CA GLY A 23 5.36 -4.93 -0.13
C GLY A 23 4.26 -4.22 0.63
N VAL A 24 4.55 -2.98 1.04
CA VAL A 24 3.62 -2.10 1.76
C VAL A 24 3.52 -0.77 1.02
N VAL A 25 2.30 -0.32 0.74
CA VAL A 25 2.02 1.05 0.27
C VAL A 25 1.55 1.89 1.45
N ALA A 26 2.34 2.89 1.84
CA ALA A 26 1.97 3.83 2.91
C ALA A 26 1.60 5.19 2.31
N VAL A 27 0.38 5.65 2.60
CA VAL A 27 -0.07 7.00 2.24
C VAL A 27 -0.04 7.88 3.49
N LEU A 28 0.88 8.83 3.55
CA LEU A 28 1.09 9.73 4.69
C LEU A 28 0.30 11.03 4.53
N ASP A 29 -0.98 10.91 4.17
CA ASP A 29 -1.90 12.04 4.03
C ASP A 29 -3.11 11.84 4.95
N PRO A 30 -3.28 12.64 6.02
CA PRO A 30 -4.40 12.49 6.95
C PRO A 30 -5.76 12.73 6.28
N ARG A 31 -5.80 13.40 5.12
CA ARG A 31 -7.03 13.59 4.37
C ARG A 31 -7.53 12.28 3.78
N LEU A 32 -6.67 11.30 3.52
CA LEU A 32 -7.10 9.99 3.03
C LEU A 32 -7.95 9.25 4.08
N ALA A 33 -7.63 9.40 5.35
CA ALA A 33 -8.38 8.77 6.45
C ALA A 33 -9.67 9.54 6.79
N ASN A 34 -9.63 10.87 6.72
CA ASN A 34 -10.69 11.72 7.27
C ASN A 34 -11.67 12.26 6.22
N ALA A 35 -11.27 12.36 4.95
CA ALA A 35 -12.13 12.95 3.92
C ALA A 35 -13.11 11.93 3.32
N ARG A 36 -14.30 12.41 2.95
CA ARG A 36 -15.36 11.61 2.31
C ARG A 36 -14.91 10.86 1.04
N TYR A 37 -13.87 11.35 0.35
CA TYR A 37 -13.33 10.72 -0.85
C TYR A 37 -12.32 9.59 -0.57
N GLY A 38 -11.99 9.32 0.70
CA GLY A 38 -11.02 8.28 1.07
C GLY A 38 -11.45 6.86 0.71
N SER A 39 -12.75 6.56 0.74
CA SER A 39 -13.30 5.29 0.25
C SER A 39 -13.12 5.12 -1.25
N TYR A 40 -13.37 6.17 -2.03
CA TYR A 40 -13.17 6.19 -3.49
C TYR A 40 -11.69 5.99 -3.86
N LEU A 41 -10.77 6.64 -3.16
CA LEU A 41 -9.34 6.45 -3.38
C LEU A 41 -8.89 5.02 -3.04
N ARG A 42 -9.36 4.45 -1.93
CA ARG A 42 -9.08 3.05 -1.58
C ARG A 42 -9.61 2.06 -2.62
N ALA A 43 -10.82 2.28 -3.13
CA ALA A 43 -11.41 1.45 -4.18
C ALA A 43 -10.65 1.51 -5.52
N SER A 44 -9.85 2.56 -5.74
CA SER A 44 -9.00 2.68 -6.94
C SER A 44 -7.65 1.98 -6.82
N LEU A 45 -7.26 1.55 -5.63
CA LEU A 45 -6.05 0.76 -5.41
C LEU A 45 -6.32 -0.73 -5.70
N PRO A 46 -5.28 -1.52 -6.02
CA PRO A 46 -5.38 -2.98 -6.01
C PRO A 46 -5.95 -3.49 -4.68
N ASP A 47 -6.46 -4.73 -4.67
CA ASP A 47 -7.05 -5.35 -3.48
C ASP A 47 -5.99 -5.60 -2.39
N PHE A 48 -5.71 -4.55 -1.63
CA PHE A 48 -4.76 -4.53 -0.55
C PHE A 48 -5.47 -4.70 0.78
N TRP A 49 -4.84 -5.46 1.66
CA TRP A 49 -5.22 -5.41 3.06
C TRP A 49 -4.90 -4.03 3.65
N TYR A 50 -5.93 -3.39 4.22
CA TYR A 50 -5.87 -2.01 4.69
C TYR A 50 -5.68 -1.92 6.21
N THR A 51 -4.82 -1.00 6.64
CA THR A 51 -4.66 -0.64 8.06
C THR A 51 -4.30 0.83 8.22
N THR A 52 -4.73 1.44 9.33
CA THR A 52 -4.28 2.77 9.79
C THR A 52 -3.28 2.67 10.95
N ASP A 53 -3.05 1.47 11.48
CA ASP A 53 -2.07 1.25 12.56
C ASP A 53 -0.65 1.24 12.00
N ARG A 54 0.13 2.25 12.40
CA ARG A 54 1.55 2.39 12.06
C ARG A 54 2.36 1.17 12.49
N ASN A 55 2.10 0.62 13.67
CA ASN A 55 2.86 -0.53 14.19
C ASN A 55 2.61 -1.77 13.36
N GLN A 56 1.36 -1.95 12.92
CA GLN A 56 1.00 -3.02 12.01
C GLN A 56 1.72 -2.92 10.66
N ALA A 57 1.74 -1.73 10.03
CA ALA A 57 2.46 -1.51 8.78
C ALA A 57 3.97 -1.80 8.91
N ARG A 58 4.59 -1.37 10.01
CA ARG A 58 6.01 -1.65 10.29
C ARG A 58 6.29 -3.13 10.49
N ARG A 59 5.42 -3.85 11.20
CA ARG A 59 5.55 -5.31 11.40
C ARG A 59 5.45 -6.06 10.07
N SER A 60 4.47 -5.71 9.24
CA SER A 60 4.32 -6.32 7.91
C SER A 60 5.56 -6.08 7.03
N LEU A 61 6.09 -4.86 7.00
CA LEU A 61 7.31 -4.55 6.25
C LEU A 61 8.53 -5.33 6.77
N ALA A 62 8.70 -5.44 8.09
CA ALA A 62 9.80 -6.21 8.68
C ALA A 62 9.69 -7.71 8.35
N ALA A 63 8.48 -8.27 8.35
CA ALA A 63 8.26 -9.66 7.96
C ALA A 63 8.58 -9.90 6.47
N ILE A 64 8.22 -8.96 5.60
CA ILE A 64 8.57 -9.02 4.16
C ILE A 64 10.09 -8.97 3.96
N ASP A 65 10.78 -8.06 4.66
CA ASP A 65 12.25 -7.96 4.61
C ASP A 65 12.94 -9.25 5.10
N ALA A 66 12.45 -9.82 6.21
CA ALA A 66 12.97 -11.08 6.73
C ALA A 66 12.80 -12.24 5.72
N GLN A 67 11.64 -12.33 5.07
CA GLN A 67 11.40 -13.34 4.03
C GLN A 67 12.31 -13.12 2.82
N ALA A 68 12.45 -11.88 2.34
CA ALA A 68 13.32 -11.57 1.20
C ALA A 68 14.78 -11.95 1.45
N LYS A 69 15.26 -11.78 2.69
CA LYS A 69 16.61 -12.23 3.11
C LYS A 69 16.74 -13.75 3.13
N ALA A 70 15.69 -14.45 3.56
CA ALA A 70 15.68 -15.92 3.57
C ALA A 70 15.62 -16.51 2.15
N ASP A 71 14.92 -15.86 1.22
CA ASP A 71 14.79 -16.32 -0.17
C ASP A 71 16.07 -16.05 -1.00
N GLY A 72 16.90 -15.09 -0.57
CA GLY A 72 18.14 -14.69 -1.24
C GLY A 72 19.44 -15.22 -0.61
N ALA A 73 19.35 -15.96 0.51
CA ALA A 73 20.45 -16.66 1.17
C ALA A 73 20.46 -18.14 0.78
#